data_AF-P0DI25-F1
#
_entry.id   AF-P0DI25-F1
#
_cell.length_a   1.000
_cell.length_b   1.000
_cell.length_c   1.000
_cell.angle_alpha   90.00
_cell.angle_beta   90.00
_cell.angle_gamma   90.00
#
_symmetry.space_group_name_H-M   'P 1'
#
loop_
_entity.id
_entity.type
_entity.pdbx_description
1 polymer ?
#
loop_
_entity_poly.entity_id
_entity_poly.type
_entity_poly.pdbx_seq_one_letter_code
_entity_poly.pdbx_strand_id
1 'polypeptide(L)'
;MACRVMEVLLRVLAILLSIAGALVMAKDKQDTFVMLGTVPVPLYARHSYVEAFVFLVYANGIVAIYCFIAVLLSLLAKSRVLAGLLFFMDQALAYLLLAAAAASTEVAYIAKRGEKKLVWGEVCSNFEHFCNLVGVSLVLTFLSVLVLVTLAILSGKRLFGHPPLCAPPSTPPVHQGV
;
A
#
# COMPACT_ATOMS: atom_id res chain seq x y z
N MET A 1 -11.68 -11.65 -21.42
CA MET A 1 -11.35 -12.38 -20.18
C MET A 1 -10.08 -11.84 -19.54
N ALA A 2 -9.04 -11.55 -20.34
CA ALA A 2 -7.75 -10.99 -19.90
C ALA A 2 -7.82 -9.82 -18.88
N CYS A 3 -8.61 -8.76 -19.17
CA CYS A 3 -8.76 -7.61 -18.25
C CYS A 3 -9.16 -8.04 -16.82
N ARG A 4 -10.09 -9.00 -16.67
CA ARG A 4 -10.52 -9.45 -15.34
C ARG A 4 -9.45 -10.27 -14.63
N VAL A 5 -8.72 -11.10 -15.36
CA VAL A 5 -7.60 -11.87 -14.80
C VAL A 5 -6.52 -10.91 -14.28
N MET A 6 -6.17 -9.88 -15.07
CA MET A 6 -5.20 -8.86 -14.66
C MET A 6 -5.67 -8.08 -13.42
N GLU A 7 -6.93 -7.66 -13.37
CA GLU A 7 -7.51 -7.01 -12.19
C GLU A 7 -7.42 -7.92 -10.94
N VAL A 8 -7.73 -9.22 -11.07
CA VAL A 8 -7.62 -10.17 -9.95
C VAL A 8 -6.16 -10.34 -9.51
N LEU A 9 -5.22 -10.50 -10.44
CA LEU A 9 -3.80 -10.64 -10.13
C LEU A 9 -3.23 -9.41 -9.41
N LEU A 10 -3.59 -8.20 -9.87
CA LEU A 10 -3.20 -6.96 -9.21
C LEU A 10 -3.80 -6.84 -7.81
N ARG A 11 -5.06 -7.27 -7.60
CA ARG A 11 -5.66 -7.29 -6.26
C ARG A 11 -4.96 -8.29 -5.33
N VAL A 12 -4.59 -9.48 -5.83
CA VAL A 12 -3.80 -10.45 -5.04
C VAL A 12 -2.43 -9.85 -4.67
N LEU A 13 -1.77 -9.18 -5.62
CA LEU A 13 -0.51 -8.48 -5.34
C LEU A 13 -0.67 -7.37 -4.30
N ALA A 14 -1.74 -6.56 -4.39
CA ALA A 14 -2.04 -5.52 -3.41
C ALA A 14 -2.28 -6.09 -2.00
N ILE A 15 -2.98 -7.24 -1.89
CA ILE A 15 -3.17 -7.95 -0.61
C ILE A 15 -1.81 -8.34 -0.03
N LEU A 16 -0.95 -9.00 -0.81
CA LEU A 16 0.34 -9.47 -0.35
C LEU A 16 1.25 -8.32 0.10
N LEU A 17 1.34 -7.26 -0.70
CA LEU A 17 2.14 -6.08 -0.37
C LEU A 17 1.61 -5.36 0.87
N SER A 18 0.29 -5.19 0.99
CA SER A 18 -0.32 -4.48 2.13
C SER A 18 -0.18 -5.28 3.43
N ILE A 19 -0.41 -6.59 3.39
CA ILE A 19 -0.19 -7.46 4.55
C ILE A 19 1.28 -7.45 4.95
N ALA A 20 2.21 -7.57 3.99
CA ALA A 20 3.64 -7.52 4.28
C ALA A 20 4.04 -6.18 4.92
N GLY A 21 3.61 -5.05 4.33
CA GLY A 21 3.87 -3.71 4.87
C GLY A 21 3.30 -3.51 6.28
N ALA A 22 2.05 -3.93 6.50
CA ALA A 22 1.40 -3.87 7.81
C ALA A 22 2.14 -4.74 8.85
N LEU A 23 2.47 -5.98 8.51
CA LEU A 23 3.12 -6.91 9.45
C LEU A 23 4.54 -6.48 9.79
N VAL A 24 5.30 -5.97 8.82
CA VAL A 24 6.65 -5.43 9.06
C VAL A 24 6.58 -4.29 10.08
N MET A 25 5.69 -3.31 9.86
CA MET A 25 5.53 -2.18 10.79
C MET A 25 4.95 -2.60 12.14
N ALA A 26 3.88 -3.40 12.14
CA ALA A 26 3.18 -3.78 13.36
C ALA A 26 4.04 -4.63 14.31
N LYS A 27 4.98 -5.42 13.76
CA LYS A 27 5.92 -6.22 14.56
C LYS A 27 7.19 -5.45 14.93
N ASP A 28 7.36 -4.23 14.42
CA ASP A 28 8.55 -3.44 14.63
C ASP A 28 8.61 -2.88 16.06
N LYS A 29 9.64 -3.33 16.78
CA LYS A 29 9.97 -2.90 18.14
C LYS A 29 11.47 -3.05 18.37
N GLN A 30 12.06 -2.08 19.05
CA GLN A 30 13.46 -2.13 19.44
C GLN A 30 13.64 -1.49 20.82
N ASP A 31 14.30 -2.23 21.71
CA ASP A 31 14.66 -1.76 23.05
C ASP A 31 16.18 -1.48 23.06
N THR A 32 16.58 -0.29 23.51
CA THR A 32 17.99 0.14 23.54
C THR A 32 18.30 0.83 24.86
N PHE A 33 19.59 1.09 25.13
CA PHE A 33 20.01 1.86 26.30
C PHE A 33 20.92 2.99 25.83
N VAL A 34 20.72 4.18 26.38
CA VAL A 34 21.64 5.32 26.22
C VAL A 34 22.29 5.64 27.56
N MET A 35 23.56 6.03 27.52
CA MET A 35 24.30 6.39 28.73
C MET A 35 24.06 7.86 29.07
N LEU A 36 23.41 8.12 30.20
CA LEU A 36 23.29 9.46 30.77
C LEU A 36 24.33 9.60 31.89
N GLY A 37 25.54 10.02 31.51
CA GLY A 37 26.72 9.94 32.39
C GLY A 37 27.14 8.49 32.58
N THR A 38 27.06 7.98 33.81
CA THR A 38 27.36 6.57 34.15
C THR A 38 26.12 5.70 34.32
N VAL A 39 24.92 6.25 34.13
CA VAL A 39 23.65 5.54 34.32
C VAL A 39 23.10 5.11 32.95
N PRO A 40 22.89 3.81 32.70
CA PRO A 40 22.18 3.34 31.51
C PRO A 40 20.68 3.63 31.65
N VAL A 41 20.13 4.39 30.72
CA VAL A 41 18.69 4.69 30.65
C VAL A 41 18.09 3.89 29.49
N PRO A 42 17.07 3.03 29.73
CA PRO A 42 16.41 2.31 28.66
C PRO A 42 15.55 3.25 27.81
N LEU A 43 15.63 3.10 26.48
CA LEU A 43 14.69 3.68 25.54
C LEU A 43 13.99 2.59 24.74
N TYR A 44 12.74 2.89 24.38
CA TYR A 44 11.86 1.98 23.67
C TYR A 44 11.37 2.63 22.38
N ALA A 45 11.56 1.96 21.25
CA ALA A 45 10.94 2.32 19.98
C ALA A 45 9.91 1.25 19.62
N ARG A 46 8.67 1.70 19.40
CA ARG A 46 7.54 0.85 18.99
C ARG A 46 6.69 1.62 17.99
N HIS A 47 6.18 0.95 16.97
CA HIS A 47 5.29 1.61 16.00
C HIS A 47 4.06 2.22 16.68
N SER A 48 3.56 1.59 17.75
CA SER A 48 2.39 2.01 18.52
C SER A 48 2.56 3.34 19.26
N TYR A 49 3.78 3.89 19.34
CA TYR A 49 4.04 5.21 19.92
C TYR A 49 3.98 6.34 18.90
N VAL A 50 3.87 6.01 17.62
CA VAL A 50 3.85 6.98 16.52
C VAL A 50 2.54 6.82 15.76
N GLU A 51 1.64 7.80 15.93
CA GLU A 51 0.31 7.79 15.32
C GLU A 51 0.35 7.61 13.79
N ALA A 52 1.35 8.18 13.12
CA ALA A 52 1.53 7.99 11.68
C ALA A 52 1.77 6.52 11.30
N PHE A 53 2.58 5.79 12.08
CA PHE A 53 2.86 4.38 11.82
C PHE A 53 1.66 3.49 12.17
N VAL A 54 0.91 3.84 13.22
CA VAL A 54 -0.37 3.20 13.54
C VAL A 54 -1.36 3.38 12.38
N PHE A 55 -1.48 4.60 11.85
CA PHE A 55 -2.31 4.90 10.70
C PHE A 55 -1.88 4.11 9.45
N LEU A 56 -0.57 3.96 9.20
CA LEU A 56 -0.04 3.13 8.12
C LEU A 56 -0.47 1.66 8.24
N VAL A 57 -0.38 1.08 9.44
CA VAL A 57 -0.79 -0.31 9.70
C VAL A 57 -2.28 -0.49 9.44
N TYR A 58 -3.13 0.41 9.97
CA TYR A 58 -4.57 0.34 9.75
C TYR A 58 -4.94 0.53 8.28
N ALA A 59 -4.34 1.50 7.58
CA ALA A 59 -4.60 1.75 6.17
C ALA A 59 -4.27 0.53 5.31
N ASN A 60 -3.11 -0.10 5.52
CA ASN A 60 -2.75 -1.35 4.85
C ASN A 60 -3.73 -2.49 5.16
N GLY A 61 -4.18 -2.61 6.42
CA GLY A 61 -5.18 -3.60 6.82
C GLY A 61 -6.51 -3.42 6.11
N ILE A 62 -7.03 -2.18 6.05
CA ILE A 62 -8.26 -1.84 5.33
C ILE A 62 -8.14 -2.20 3.84
N VAL A 63 -7.02 -1.85 3.21
CA VAL A 63 -6.74 -2.17 1.80
C VAL A 63 -6.73 -3.69 1.56
N ALA A 64 -6.09 -4.47 2.44
CA ALA A 64 -6.03 -5.92 2.31
C ALA A 64 -7.42 -6.57 2.40
N ILE A 65 -8.23 -6.16 3.38
CA ILE A 65 -9.61 -6.65 3.56
C ILE A 65 -10.46 -6.27 2.34
N TYR A 66 -10.38 -5.02 1.89
CA TYR A 66 -11.11 -4.56 0.70
C TYR A 66 -10.73 -5.36 -0.54
N CYS A 67 -9.43 -5.52 -0.81
CA CYS A 67 -8.98 -6.23 -2.01
C CYS A 67 -9.43 -7.69 -2.00
N PHE A 68 -9.45 -8.34 -0.83
CA PHE A 68 -9.98 -9.69 -0.68
C PHE A 68 -11.47 -9.76 -1.03
N ILE A 69 -12.29 -8.85 -0.46
CA ILE A 69 -13.72 -8.77 -0.78
C ILE A 69 -13.94 -8.47 -2.27
N ALA A 70 -13.16 -7.55 -2.85
CA ALA A 70 -13.25 -7.18 -4.26
C ALA A 70 -12.91 -8.36 -5.18
N VAL A 71 -11.94 -9.21 -4.82
CA VAL A 71 -11.66 -10.46 -5.55
C VAL A 71 -12.89 -11.37 -5.54
N LEU A 72 -13.48 -11.64 -4.37
CA LEU A 72 -14.68 -12.48 -4.26
C LEU A 72 -15.84 -11.93 -5.09
N LEU A 73 -16.12 -10.63 -4.97
CA LEU A 73 -17.19 -9.97 -5.73
C LEU A 73 -16.96 -10.04 -7.24
N SER A 74 -15.70 -9.91 -7.69
CA SER A 74 -15.34 -9.98 -9.12
C SER A 74 -15.53 -11.38 -9.74
N LEU A 75 -15.47 -12.43 -8.92
CA LEU A 75 -15.71 -13.82 -9.32
C LEU A 75 -17.20 -14.18 -9.32
N LEU A 76 -17.95 -13.68 -8.33
CA LEU A 76 -19.35 -14.06 -8.12
C LEU A 76 -20.34 -13.23 -8.95
N ALA A 77 -20.03 -11.96 -9.25
CA ALA A 77 -21.00 -11.04 -9.82
C ALA A 77 -20.45 -10.25 -11.01
N LYS A 78 -21.30 -10.04 -12.02
CA LYS A 78 -21.02 -9.15 -13.16
C LYS A 78 -22.11 -8.09 -13.24
N SER A 79 -21.86 -6.92 -12.66
CA SER A 79 -22.76 -5.77 -12.69
C SER A 79 -21.99 -4.49 -13.03
N ARG A 80 -22.60 -3.59 -13.83
CA ARG A 80 -22.05 -2.24 -14.08
C ARG A 80 -22.00 -1.41 -12.80
N VAL A 81 -23.02 -1.53 -11.94
CA VAL A 81 -23.08 -0.81 -10.65
C VAL A 81 -21.94 -1.28 -9.75
N LEU A 82 -21.71 -2.60 -9.67
CA LEU A 82 -20.59 -3.16 -8.90
C LEU A 82 -19.24 -2.71 -9.47
N ALA A 83 -19.07 -2.68 -10.79
CA ALA A 83 -17.84 -2.18 -11.41
C ALA A 83 -17.60 -0.70 -11.09
N GLY A 84 -18.66 0.12 -11.05
CA GLY A 84 -18.60 1.50 -10.60
C GLY A 84 -18.16 1.62 -9.14
N LEU A 85 -18.78 0.86 -8.24
CA LEU A 85 -18.44 0.88 -6.82
C LEU A 85 -16.98 0.45 -6.57
N LEU A 86 -16.52 -0.61 -7.23
CA LEU A 86 -15.13 -1.05 -7.14
C LEU A 86 -14.17 0.03 -7.65
N PHE A 87 -14.48 0.71 -8.75
CA PHE A 87 -13.65 1.81 -9.25
C PHE A 87 -13.55 2.96 -8.22
N PHE A 88 -14.66 3.39 -7.64
CA PHE A 88 -14.65 4.45 -6.62
C PHE A 88 -13.87 4.02 -5.36
N MET A 89 -14.04 2.78 -4.91
CA MET A 89 -13.32 2.26 -3.74
C MET A 89 -11.83 2.05 -4.01
N ASP A 90 -11.45 1.55 -5.20
CA ASP A 90 -10.05 1.43 -5.64
C ASP A 90 -9.37 2.81 -5.54
N GLN A 91 -10.04 3.87 -6.00
CA GLN A 91 -9.52 5.24 -5.96
C GLN A 91 -9.45 5.81 -4.53
N ALA A 92 -10.51 5.66 -3.74
CA ALA A 92 -10.55 6.16 -2.36
C ALA A 92 -9.46 5.53 -1.49
N LEU A 93 -9.25 4.23 -1.62
CA LEU A 93 -8.25 3.51 -0.85
C LEU A 93 -6.82 3.76 -1.33
N ALA A 94 -6.61 4.02 -2.62
CA ALA A 94 -5.32 4.51 -3.11
C ALA A 94 -4.92 5.83 -2.43
N TYR A 95 -5.86 6.77 -2.28
CA TYR A 95 -5.62 8.04 -1.59
C TYR A 95 -5.42 7.87 -0.09
N LEU A 96 -6.22 7.02 0.56
CA LEU A 96 -6.06 6.70 1.99
C LEU A 96 -4.66 6.15 2.28
N LEU A 97 -4.23 5.16 1.49
CA LEU A 97 -2.95 4.50 1.67
C LEU A 97 -1.78 5.43 1.35
N LEU A 98 -1.91 6.27 0.31
CA LEU A 98 -0.93 7.30 -0.02
C LEU A 98 -0.79 8.34 1.10
N ALA A 99 -1.89 8.79 1.69
CA ALA A 99 -1.86 9.73 2.81
C ALA A 99 -1.15 9.14 4.03
N ALA A 100 -1.44 7.88 4.36
CA ALA A 100 -0.77 7.18 5.46
C ALA A 100 0.74 7.00 5.20
N ALA A 101 1.11 6.64 3.97
CA ALA A 101 2.51 6.50 3.55
C ALA A 101 3.25 7.84 3.59
N ALA A 102 2.62 8.93 3.11
CA ALA A 102 3.20 10.27 3.14
C ALA A 102 3.44 10.75 4.58
N ALA A 103 2.43 10.67 5.46
CA ALA A 103 2.57 11.06 6.87
C ALA A 103 3.66 10.25 7.58
N SER A 104 3.71 8.94 7.36
CA SER A 104 4.74 8.07 7.93
C SER A 104 6.12 8.38 7.37
N THR A 105 6.22 8.75 6.09
CA THR A 105 7.50 9.14 5.46
C THR A 105 8.04 10.43 6.07
N GLU A 106 7.18 11.41 6.33
CA GLU A 106 7.57 12.65 7.01
C GLU A 106 8.13 12.37 8.41
N VAL A 107 7.40 11.58 9.21
CA VAL A 107 7.87 11.20 10.56
C VAL A 107 9.18 10.41 10.49
N ALA A 108 9.30 9.46 9.56
CA ALA A 108 10.54 8.70 9.37
C ALA A 108 11.71 9.59 8.90
N TYR A 109 11.44 10.59 8.06
CA TYR A 109 12.45 11.54 7.61
C TYR A 109 12.99 12.38 8.77
N ILE A 110 12.10 12.91 9.61
CA ILE A 110 12.50 13.70 10.77
C ILE A 110 13.22 12.81 11.79
N ALA A 111 12.77 11.58 12.00
CA ALA A 111 13.47 10.63 12.88
C ALA A 111 14.90 10.32 12.41
N LYS A 112 15.13 10.32 11.09
CA LYS A 112 16.43 10.01 10.48
C LYS A 112 17.38 11.21 10.37
N ARG A 113 16.88 12.43 10.17
CA ARG A 113 17.75 13.62 10.00
C ARG A 113 17.71 14.60 11.16
N GLY A 114 16.71 14.51 12.01
CA GLY A 114 16.36 15.57 12.96
C GLY A 114 15.93 16.86 12.27
N GLU A 115 15.55 17.85 13.07
CA GLU A 115 15.26 19.22 12.64
C GLU A 115 15.91 20.21 13.61
N LYS A 116 17.04 20.79 13.20
CA LYS A 116 17.85 21.68 14.06
C LYS A 116 17.07 22.89 14.54
N LYS A 117 16.17 23.43 13.71
CA LYS A 117 15.33 24.59 14.04
C LYS A 117 14.29 24.28 15.12
N LEU A 118 13.89 23.02 15.25
CA LEU A 118 12.90 22.55 16.22
C LEU A 118 13.54 21.82 17.41
N VAL A 119 14.88 21.78 17.48
CA VAL A 119 15.63 21.04 18.50
C VAL A 119 15.25 19.54 18.52
N TRP A 120 14.79 19.01 17.39
CA TRP A 120 14.56 17.57 17.25
C TRP A 120 15.84 16.91 16.80
N GLY A 121 16.39 16.06 17.66
CA GLY A 121 17.57 15.25 17.37
C GLY A 121 17.27 14.10 16.43
N GLU A 122 18.32 13.57 15.80
CA GLU A 122 18.24 12.30 15.09
C GLU A 122 17.98 11.16 16.08
N VAL A 123 16.93 10.39 15.82
CA VAL A 123 16.52 9.24 16.65
C VAL A 123 17.04 7.93 16.06
N CYS A 124 17.11 7.83 14.74
CA CYS A 124 17.48 6.59 14.05
C CYS A 124 18.92 6.12 14.30
N SER A 125 19.81 7.01 14.75
CA SER A 125 21.18 6.65 15.15
C SER A 125 21.21 5.70 16.36
N ASN A 126 20.20 5.76 17.24
CA ASN A 126 20.06 4.84 18.36
C ASN A 126 19.21 3.61 18.01
N PHE A 127 18.31 3.74 17.03
CA PHE A 127 17.32 2.73 16.67
C PHE A 127 17.44 2.29 15.20
N GLU A 128 18.65 1.93 14.77
CA GLU A 128 18.91 1.62 13.36
C GLU A 128 18.03 0.47 12.82
N HIS A 129 17.80 -0.57 13.63
CA HIS A 129 16.99 -1.72 13.21
C HIS A 129 15.52 -1.33 12.99
N PHE A 130 14.94 -0.61 13.95
CA PHE A 130 13.58 -0.07 13.86
C PHE A 130 13.45 0.85 12.64
N CYS A 131 14.35 1.82 12.47
CA CYS A 131 14.27 2.74 11.33
C CYS A 131 14.44 2.04 9.97
N ASN A 132 15.22 0.96 9.90
CA ASN A 132 15.32 0.15 8.69
C ASN A 132 14.01 -0.60 8.40
N LEU A 133 13.37 -1.19 9.41
CA LEU A 133 12.07 -1.89 9.25
C LEU A 133 10.93 -0.92 8.88
N VAL A 134 10.89 0.27 9.50
CA VAL A 134 10.02 1.38 9.06
C VAL A 134 10.22 1.67 7.57
N GLY A 135 11.47 1.80 7.13
CA GLY A 135 11.81 2.02 5.71
C GLY A 135 11.32 0.90 4.79
N VAL A 136 11.50 -0.36 5.18
CA VAL A 136 10.99 -1.52 4.42
C VAL A 136 9.46 -1.49 4.33
N SER A 137 8.76 -1.22 5.43
CA SER A 137 7.30 -1.12 5.44
C SER A 137 6.79 0.01 4.53
N LEU A 138 7.46 1.17 4.53
CA LEU A 138 7.14 2.29 3.65
C LEU A 138 7.30 1.91 2.19
N VAL A 139 8.40 1.26 1.80
CA VAL A 139 8.62 0.80 0.42
C VAL A 139 7.51 -0.17 -0.01
N LEU A 140 7.18 -1.16 0.81
CA LEU A 140 6.08 -2.10 0.53
C LEU A 140 4.73 -1.39 0.37
N THR A 141 4.47 -0.39 1.23
CA THR A 141 3.24 0.40 1.17
C THR A 141 3.17 1.26 -0.10
N PHE A 142 4.25 1.94 -0.48
CA PHE A 142 4.30 2.70 -1.74
C PHE A 142 4.13 1.82 -2.97
N LEU A 143 4.70 0.61 -2.97
CA LEU A 143 4.44 -0.37 -4.03
C LEU A 143 2.96 -0.76 -4.08
N SER A 144 2.31 -0.97 -2.93
CA SER A 144 0.87 -1.23 -2.85
C SER A 144 0.05 -0.06 -3.41
N VAL A 145 0.42 1.19 -3.10
CA VAL A 145 -0.20 2.39 -3.69
C VAL A 145 -0.09 2.38 -5.22
N LEU A 146 1.07 2.08 -5.80
CA LEU A 146 1.25 2.01 -7.26
C LEU A 146 0.36 0.92 -7.90
N VAL A 147 0.20 -0.22 -7.22
CA VAL A 147 -0.70 -1.30 -7.66
C VAL A 147 -2.17 -0.84 -7.62
N LEU A 148 -2.60 -0.17 -6.56
CA LEU A 148 -3.96 0.38 -6.45
C LEU A 148 -4.25 1.47 -7.49
N VAL A 149 -3.29 2.35 -7.77
CA VAL A 149 -3.41 3.36 -8.83
C VAL A 149 -3.57 2.68 -10.20
N THR A 150 -2.78 1.63 -10.45
CA THR A 150 -2.89 0.84 -11.70
C THR A 150 -4.26 0.16 -11.80
N LEU A 151 -4.77 -0.41 -10.69
CA LEU A 151 -6.13 -0.96 -10.62
C LEU A 151 -7.20 0.08 -10.92
N ALA A 152 -7.11 1.27 -10.33
CA ALA A 152 -8.05 2.36 -10.57
C ALA A 152 -8.08 2.77 -12.05
N ILE A 153 -6.91 2.91 -12.69
CA ILE A 153 -6.82 3.22 -14.13
C ILE A 153 -7.48 2.13 -14.98
N LEU A 154 -7.23 0.85 -14.69
CA LEU A 154 -7.81 -0.27 -15.42
C LEU A 154 -9.33 -0.37 -15.23
N SER A 155 -9.80 -0.28 -13.98
CA SER A 155 -11.22 -0.25 -13.61
C SER A 155 -11.93 0.92 -14.32
N GLY A 156 -11.32 2.11 -14.32
CA GLY A 156 -11.84 3.31 -14.96
C GLY A 156 -11.94 3.17 -16.49
N LYS A 157 -10.88 2.67 -17.14
CA LYS A 157 -10.89 2.39 -18.59
C LYS A 157 -11.97 1.37 -18.96
N ARG A 158 -12.22 0.37 -18.13
CA ARG A 158 -13.27 -0.63 -18.36
C ARG A 158 -14.67 -0.04 -18.18
N LEU A 159 -14.83 0.90 -17.25
CA LEU A 159 -16.12 1.50 -16.92
C LEU A 159 -16.53 2.59 -17.92
N PHE A 160 -15.59 3.45 -18.31
CA PHE A 160 -15.83 4.64 -19.15
C PHE A 160 -15.32 4.51 -20.59
N GLY A 161 -14.40 3.58 -20.88
CA GLY A 161 -13.74 3.48 -22.18
C GLY A 161 -14.47 2.62 -23.20
N HIS A 162 -14.64 3.18 -24.41
CA HIS A 162 -14.79 2.43 -25.66
C HIS A 162 -13.59 1.46 -25.84
N PRO A 163 -13.78 0.22 -26.29
CA PRO A 163 -12.70 -0.78 -26.26
C PRO A 163 -11.64 -0.52 -27.33
N PRO A 164 -10.33 -0.49 -26.96
CA PRO A 164 -9.43 -1.36 -27.70
C PRO A 164 -8.42 -2.18 -26.86
N LEU A 165 -8.16 -1.88 -25.57
CA LEU A 165 -7.10 -2.59 -24.82
C LEU A 165 -7.40 -4.06 -24.48
N CYS A 166 -8.66 -4.47 -24.58
CA CYS A 166 -9.11 -5.83 -24.24
C CYS A 166 -9.99 -6.47 -25.32
N ALA A 167 -9.87 -5.99 -26.58
CA ALA A 167 -10.37 -6.75 -27.71
C ALA A 167 -9.39 -7.91 -28.01
N PRO A 168 -9.87 -9.16 -28.18
CA PRO A 168 -9.01 -10.21 -28.71
C PRO A 168 -8.47 -9.78 -30.10
N PRO A 169 -7.28 -10.26 -30.52
CA PRO A 169 -6.83 -10.04 -31.89
C PRO A 169 -7.93 -10.51 -32.83
N SER A 170 -8.39 -9.63 -33.72
CA SER A 170 -9.36 -9.97 -34.75
C SER A 170 -8.79 -11.14 -35.55
N THR A 171 -9.44 -12.30 -35.47
CA THR A 171 -9.17 -13.38 -36.41
C THR A 171 -9.37 -12.83 -37.82
N PRO A 172 -8.37 -12.93 -38.71
CA PRO A 172 -8.55 -12.51 -40.09
C PRO A 172 -9.74 -13.26 -40.70
N PRO A 173 -10.51 -12.64 -41.60
CA PRO A 173 -11.62 -13.32 -42.26
C PRO A 173 -11.06 -14.57 -42.93
N VAL A 174 -11.56 -15.74 -42.49
CA VAL A 174 -11.39 -16.97 -43.24
C VAL A 174 -12.09 -16.73 -44.57
N HIS A 175 -11.30 -16.50 -45.62
CA HIS A 175 -11.80 -16.59 -46.98
C HIS A 175 -12.37 -18.01 -47.13
N GLN A 176 -13.70 -18.13 -47.08
CA GLN A 176 -14.39 -19.29 -47.62
C GLN A 176 -14.16 -19.22 -49.14
N GLY A 177 -13.11 -19.89 -49.60
CA GLY A 177 -12.95 -20.24 -50.99
C GLY A 177 -14.05 -21.23 -51.34
N VAL A 178 -14.98 -20.76 -52.17
CA VAL A 178 -15.85 -21.57 -53.03
C VAL A 178 -15.08 -21.91 -54.29
#